data_AF-A0A437AKD5-F1
#
_entry.id   AF-A0A437AKD5-F1
#
_cell.length_a   1.000
_cell.length_b   1.000
_cell.length_c   1.000
_cell.angle_alpha   90.00
_cell.angle_beta   90.00
_cell.angle_gamma   90.00
#
_symmetry.space_group_name_H-M   'P 1'
#
loop_
_entity.id
_entity.type
_entity.pdbx_description
1 polymer ?
#
loop_
_entity_poly.entity_id
_entity_poly.type
_entity_poly.pdbx_seq_one_letter_code
_entity_poly.pdbx_strand_id
1 'polypeptide(L)'
;MNRFLRFYLLYCCFNLIEIIVYTIYAKILIKYYLNLGVKTPGSVIYGITGFFFGNFVSFTAFSYAFLALNHKALLLYLYFTVFIFLYSALLLPYSVKPYLVLGFLLPLVGEYFFVLKNFDLYARKIIFQRNKKLGSNLKLKRALNVSENIIR
;
A
#
# COMPACT_ATOMS: atom_id res chain seq x y z
N MET A 1 -9.26 -22.87 -5.68
CA MET A 1 -8.42 -21.67 -5.91
C MET A 1 -7.94 -21.12 -4.57
N ASN A 2 -6.64 -21.29 -4.27
CA ASN A 2 -6.05 -21.04 -2.95
C ASN A 2 -6.40 -19.65 -2.40
N ARG A 3 -6.77 -19.57 -1.10
CA ARG A 3 -7.10 -18.33 -0.36
C ARG A 3 -6.06 -17.20 -0.58
N PHE A 4 -4.81 -17.60 -0.78
CA PHE A 4 -3.68 -16.74 -1.13
C PHE A 4 -3.87 -16.00 -2.47
N LEU A 5 -4.33 -16.70 -3.51
CA LEU A 5 -4.53 -16.13 -4.84
C LEU A 5 -5.77 -15.23 -4.89
N ARG A 6 -6.84 -15.59 -4.16
CA ARG A 6 -8.02 -14.74 -4.00
C ARG A 6 -7.69 -13.42 -3.30
N PHE A 7 -6.85 -13.46 -2.27
CA PHE A 7 -6.39 -12.25 -1.58
C PHE A 7 -5.62 -11.32 -2.53
N TYR A 8 -4.68 -11.86 -3.31
CA TYR A 8 -3.93 -11.07 -4.29
C TYR A 8 -4.81 -10.47 -5.39
N LEU A 9 -5.78 -11.25 -5.90
CA LEU A 9 -6.74 -10.73 -6.89
C LEU A 9 -7.58 -9.58 -6.34
N LEU A 10 -8.07 -9.70 -5.09
CA LEU A 10 -8.80 -8.61 -4.45
C LEU A 10 -7.94 -7.36 -4.27
N TYR A 11 -6.67 -7.54 -3.86
CA TYR A 11 -5.71 -6.44 -3.79
C TYR A 11 -5.55 -5.73 -5.15
N CYS A 12 -5.36 -6.48 -6.23
CA CYS A 12 -5.28 -5.91 -7.57
C CYS A 12 -6.56 -5.15 -7.95
N CYS A 13 -7.74 -5.66 -7.59
CA CYS A 13 -9.01 -4.97 -7.83
C CYS A 13 -9.09 -3.62 -7.09
N PHE A 14 -8.66 -3.56 -5.83
CA PHE A 14 -8.61 -2.30 -5.07
C PHE A 14 -7.72 -1.26 -5.76
N ASN A 15 -6.50 -1.67 -6.12
CA ASN A 15 -5.54 -0.79 -6.79
C ASN A 15 -6.07 -0.27 -8.14
N LEU A 16 -6.76 -1.13 -8.89
CA LEU A 16 -7.39 -0.76 -10.16
C LEU A 16 -8.51 0.27 -9.95
N ILE A 17 -9.35 0.07 -8.93
CA ILE A 17 -10.40 1.02 -8.55
C ILE A 17 -9.79 2.38 -8.17
N GLU A 18 -8.73 2.40 -7.37
CA GLU A 18 -8.03 3.63 -6.99
C GLU A 18 -7.52 4.42 -8.20
N ILE A 19 -6.87 3.73 -9.15
CA ILE A 19 -6.37 4.32 -10.39
C ILE A 19 -7.52 4.92 -11.22
N ILE A 20 -8.63 4.19 -11.39
CA ILE A 20 -9.79 4.68 -12.15
C ILE A 20 -10.37 5.92 -11.50
N VAL A 21 -10.65 5.86 -10.18
CA VAL A 21 -11.26 6.96 -9.44
C VAL A 21 -10.37 8.20 -9.48
N TYR A 22 -9.06 8.03 -9.28
CA TYR A 22 -8.13 9.14 -9.33
C TYR A 22 -7.98 9.73 -10.75
N THR A 23 -8.05 8.91 -11.79
CA THR A 23 -8.03 9.39 -13.18
C THR A 23 -9.25 10.27 -13.48
N ILE A 24 -10.44 9.85 -13.02
CA ILE A 24 -11.66 10.64 -13.13
C ILE A 24 -11.51 11.96 -12.37
N TYR A 25 -10.95 11.92 -11.15
CA TYR A 25 -10.67 13.12 -10.37
C TYR A 25 -9.72 14.08 -11.08
N ALA A 26 -8.59 13.59 -11.58
CA ALA A 26 -7.60 14.40 -12.30
C ALA A 26 -8.22 15.08 -13.52
N LYS A 27 -9.06 14.37 -14.28
CA LYS A 27 -9.77 14.93 -15.44
C LYS A 27 -10.74 16.05 -15.04
N ILE A 28 -11.51 15.86 -13.96
CA ILE A 28 -12.43 16.89 -13.45
C ILE A 28 -11.65 18.12 -12.98
N LEU A 29 -10.52 17.89 -12.30
CA LEU A 29 -9.70 18.96 -11.74
C LEU A 29 -9.01 19.78 -12.83
N ILE A 30 -8.48 19.13 -13.88
CA ILE A 30 -7.95 19.83 -15.06
C ILE A 30 -9.05 20.66 -15.74
N LYS A 31 -10.24 20.08 -15.93
CA LYS A 31 -11.38 20.78 -16.53
C LYS A 31 -11.82 21.98 -15.69
N TYR A 32 -11.75 21.88 -14.36
CA TYR A 32 -12.08 22.98 -13.46
C TYR A 32 -11.18 24.20 -13.69
N TYR A 33 -9.86 24.01 -13.76
CA TYR A 33 -8.92 25.12 -14.05
C TYR A 33 -9.09 25.69 -15.46
N LEU A 34 -9.31 24.82 -16.45
CA LEU A 34 -9.61 25.26 -17.82
C LEU A 34 -10.88 26.12 -17.89
N ASN A 35 -11.94 25.73 -17.18
CA ASN A 35 -13.19 26.49 -17.13
C ASN A 35 -13.04 27.86 -16.43
N LEU A 36 -12.06 28.00 -15.53
CA LEU A 36 -11.71 29.29 -14.93
C LEU A 36 -10.84 30.17 -15.84
N GLY A 37 -10.43 29.67 -17.01
CA GLY A 37 -9.50 30.36 -17.91
C GLY A 37 -8.07 30.41 -17.38
N VAL A 38 -7.75 29.63 -16.34
CA VAL A 38 -6.44 29.62 -15.69
C VAL A 38 -5.63 28.42 -16.18
N LYS A 39 -4.36 28.63 -16.52
CA LYS A 39 -3.44 27.53 -16.83
C LYS A 39 -3.35 26.60 -15.62
N THR A 40 -3.39 25.29 -15.84
CA THR A 40 -3.29 24.30 -14.77
C THR A 40 -2.02 24.55 -13.93
N PRO A 41 -2.14 24.74 -12.61
CA PRO A 41 -0.99 25.06 -11.78
C PRO A 41 -0.02 23.89 -11.75
N GLY A 42 1.29 24.18 -11.65
CA GLY A 42 2.33 23.16 -11.58
C GLY A 42 2.12 22.20 -10.41
N SER A 43 1.65 22.70 -9.26
CA SER A 43 1.33 21.89 -8.07
C SER A 43 0.30 20.80 -8.34
N VAL A 44 -0.67 21.06 -9.22
CA VAL A 44 -1.68 20.08 -9.63
C VAL A 44 -1.06 18.97 -10.48
N ILE A 45 -0.19 19.34 -11.43
CA ILE A 45 0.51 18.39 -12.29
C ILE A 45 1.46 17.52 -11.44
N TYR A 46 2.19 18.13 -10.49
CA TYR A 46 3.02 17.41 -9.52
C TYR A 46 2.20 16.48 -8.62
N GLY A 47 1.02 16.91 -8.16
CA GLY A 47 0.13 16.07 -7.37
C GLY A 47 -0.36 14.84 -8.14
N ILE A 48 -0.81 15.05 -9.39
CA ILE A 48 -1.29 13.96 -10.26
C ILE A 48 -0.16 12.96 -10.54
N THR A 49 1.00 13.45 -10.99
CA THR A 49 2.15 12.60 -11.29
C THR A 49 2.68 11.87 -10.06
N GLY A 50 2.76 12.56 -8.92
CA GLY A 50 3.16 11.98 -7.64
C GLY A 50 2.23 10.87 -7.17
N PHE A 51 0.91 11.02 -7.35
CA PHE A 51 -0.04 9.97 -7.03
C PHE A 51 0.15 8.72 -7.89
N PHE A 52 0.20 8.86 -9.22
CA PHE A 52 0.40 7.72 -10.12
C PHE A 52 1.73 7.02 -9.86
N PHE A 53 2.80 7.78 -9.64
CA PHE A 53 4.11 7.22 -9.30
C PHE A 53 4.08 6.50 -7.96
N GLY A 54 3.50 7.11 -6.93
CA GLY A 54 3.35 6.50 -5.61
C GLY A 54 2.57 5.19 -5.66
N ASN A 55 1.44 5.17 -6.37
CA ASN A 55 0.64 3.96 -6.53
C ASN A 55 1.36 2.88 -7.33
N PHE A 56 2.10 3.24 -8.38
CA PHE A 56 2.95 2.30 -9.11
C PHE A 56 4.03 1.68 -8.22
N VAL A 57 4.72 2.48 -7.41
CA VAL A 57 5.75 1.99 -6.47
C VAL A 57 5.12 1.12 -5.38
N SER A 58 3.98 1.55 -4.81
CA SER A 58 3.23 0.78 -3.80
C SER A 58 2.82 -0.60 -4.34
N PHE A 59 2.21 -0.62 -5.52
CA PHE A 59 1.76 -1.84 -6.19
C PHE A 59 2.92 -2.80 -6.47
N THR A 60 3.99 -2.31 -7.11
CA THR A 60 5.16 -3.13 -7.43
C THR A 60 5.86 -3.65 -6.17
N ALA A 61 5.97 -2.83 -5.13
CA ALA A 61 6.52 -3.22 -3.85
C ALA A 61 5.71 -4.32 -3.18
N PHE A 62 4.38 -4.20 -3.17
CA PHE A 62 3.50 -5.22 -2.60
C PHE A 62 3.51 -6.52 -3.41
N SER A 63 3.40 -6.43 -4.74
CA SER A 63 3.48 -7.61 -5.62
C SER A 63 4.80 -8.35 -5.43
N TYR A 64 5.92 -7.62 -5.34
CA TYR A 64 7.22 -8.24 -5.08
C TYR A 64 7.32 -8.82 -3.66
N ALA A 65 6.79 -8.12 -2.65
CA ALA A 65 6.71 -8.63 -1.28
C ALA A 65 5.87 -9.92 -1.18
N PHE A 66 4.78 -9.98 -1.93
CA PHE A 66 3.84 -11.09 -1.92
C PHE A 66 4.36 -12.32 -2.67
N LEU A 67 4.98 -12.13 -3.84
CA LEU A 67 5.55 -13.21 -4.67
C LEU A 67 6.89 -13.71 -4.16
N ALA A 68 7.82 -12.80 -3.86
CA ALA A 68 9.18 -13.14 -3.44
C ALA A 68 9.32 -13.29 -1.92
N LEU A 69 8.22 -13.11 -1.17
CA LEU A 69 8.18 -13.17 0.29
C LEU A 69 9.25 -12.28 0.94
N ASN A 70 9.49 -11.10 0.35
CA ASN A 70 10.56 -10.19 0.75
C ASN A 70 10.07 -9.14 1.75
N HIS A 71 10.67 -9.13 2.94
CA HIS A 71 10.31 -8.21 4.01
C HIS A 71 10.63 -6.74 3.71
N LYS A 72 11.74 -6.45 2.99
CA LYS A 72 12.12 -5.07 2.66
C LYS A 72 11.09 -4.42 1.75
N ALA A 73 10.57 -5.17 0.79
CA ALA A 73 9.55 -4.71 -0.13
C ALA A 73 8.20 -4.47 0.57
N LEU A 74 7.87 -5.27 1.59
CA LEU A 74 6.69 -5.06 2.42
C LEU A 74 6.76 -3.73 3.19
N LEU A 75 7.93 -3.40 3.76
CA LEU A 75 8.15 -2.12 4.43
C LEU A 75 8.05 -0.95 3.45
N LEU A 76 8.57 -1.13 2.23
CA LEU A 76 8.52 -0.12 1.18
C LEU A 76 7.07 0.13 0.73
N TYR A 77 6.26 -0.92 0.57
CA TYR A 77 4.82 -0.79 0.37
C TYR A 77 4.18 0.06 1.48
N LEU A 78 4.33 -0.34 2.75
CA LEU A 78 3.73 0.37 3.89
C LEU A 78 4.14 1.84 3.92
N TYR A 79 5.40 2.15 3.66
CA TYR A 79 5.91 3.52 3.62
C TYR A 79 5.16 4.36 2.56
N PHE A 80 5.06 3.86 1.33
CA PHE A 80 4.39 4.59 0.24
C PHE A 80 2.89 4.68 0.46
N THR A 81 2.22 3.62 0.94
CA THR A 81 0.78 3.66 1.21
C THR A 81 0.44 4.69 2.30
N VAL A 82 1.21 4.72 3.39
CA VAL A 82 1.04 5.71 4.47
C VAL A 82 1.34 7.12 3.99
N PHE A 83 2.39 7.31 3.19
CA PHE A 83 2.72 8.60 2.60
C PHE A 83 1.59 9.14 1.72
N ILE A 84 1.05 8.30 0.82
CA ILE A 84 -0.07 8.69 -0.05
C ILE A 84 -1.30 9.03 0.80
N PHE A 85 -1.61 8.22 1.81
CA PHE A 85 -2.72 8.49 2.74
C PHE A 85 -2.56 9.85 3.46
N LEU A 86 -1.40 10.11 4.06
CA LEU A 86 -1.14 11.35 4.79
C LEU A 86 -1.19 12.58 3.87
N TYR A 87 -0.55 12.49 2.70
CA TYR A 87 -0.57 13.57 1.71
C TYR A 87 -1.99 13.89 1.25
N SER A 88 -2.80 12.85 1.04
CA SER A 88 -4.19 12.95 0.64
C SER A 88 -5.08 13.57 1.72
N ALA A 89 -4.88 13.17 2.97
CA ALA A 89 -5.58 13.73 4.13
C ALA A 89 -5.22 15.21 4.35
N LEU A 90 -3.96 15.59 4.14
CA LEU A 90 -3.49 16.99 4.23
C LEU A 90 -4.09 17.88 3.14
N LEU A 91 -4.31 17.35 1.94
CA LEU A 91 -4.92 18.11 0.83
C LEU A 91 -6.44 18.27 0.96
N LEU A 92 -7.09 17.44 1.77
CA LEU A 92 -8.53 17.41 1.96
C LEU A 92 -9.13 18.78 2.36
N PRO A 93 -8.62 19.50 3.38
CA PRO A 93 -9.15 20.81 3.77
C PRO A 93 -8.92 21.93 2.73
N TYR A 94 -7.94 21.77 1.85
CA TYR A 94 -7.56 22.80 0.87
C TYR A 94 -8.09 22.51 -0.55
N SER A 95 -8.85 21.41 -0.71
CA SER A 95 -9.39 21.00 -2.01
C SER A 95 -10.67 21.77 -2.32
N VAL A 96 -10.76 22.31 -3.53
CA VAL A 96 -11.95 22.99 -4.06
C VAL A 96 -13.19 22.08 -4.03
N LYS A 97 -12.99 20.76 -4.08
CA LYS A 97 -14.05 19.73 -4.07
C LYS A 97 -13.59 18.52 -3.22
N PRO A 98 -13.70 18.61 -1.88
CA PRO A 98 -13.17 17.58 -0.97
C PRO A 98 -13.87 16.22 -1.13
N TYR A 99 -15.11 16.20 -1.58
CA TYR A 99 -15.85 14.97 -1.88
C TYR A 99 -15.18 14.11 -2.97
N LEU A 100 -14.45 14.73 -3.91
CA LEU A 100 -13.70 13.97 -4.93
C LEU A 100 -12.43 13.35 -4.34
N VAL A 101 -11.82 14.03 -3.36
CA VAL A 101 -10.65 13.54 -2.62
C VAL A 101 -11.05 12.36 -1.73
N LEU A 102 -12.25 12.42 -1.13
CA LEU A 102 -12.83 11.29 -0.38
C LEU A 102 -13.08 10.06 -1.24
N GLY A 103 -13.45 10.24 -2.52
CA GLY A 103 -13.71 9.14 -3.45
C GLY A 103 -12.51 8.20 -3.66
N PHE A 104 -11.28 8.72 -3.62
CA PHE A 104 -10.08 7.87 -3.72
C PHE A 104 -9.54 7.44 -2.34
N LEU A 105 -9.75 8.25 -1.30
CA LEU A 105 -9.29 7.93 0.06
C LEU A 105 -10.01 6.71 0.62
N LEU A 106 -11.30 6.54 0.29
CA LEU A 106 -12.12 5.41 0.72
C LEU A 106 -11.56 4.04 0.27
N PRO A 107 -11.29 3.80 -1.03
CA PRO A 107 -10.68 2.56 -1.48
C PRO A 107 -9.26 2.36 -0.93
N LEU A 108 -8.46 3.42 -0.78
CA LEU A 108 -7.10 3.34 -0.22
C LEU A 108 -7.09 2.91 1.24
N VAL A 109 -7.98 3.49 2.06
CA VAL A 109 -8.18 3.07 3.45
C VAL A 109 -8.70 1.63 3.50
N GLY A 110 -9.63 1.27 2.61
CA GLY A 110 -10.14 -0.09 2.46
C GLY A 110 -9.05 -1.10 2.13
N GLU A 111 -8.17 -0.78 1.17
CA GLU A 111 -7.01 -1.60 0.80
C GLU A 111 -6.09 -1.81 2.01
N TYR A 112 -5.73 -0.72 2.68
CA TYR A 112 -4.82 -0.77 3.83
C TYR A 112 -5.35 -1.66 4.95
N PHE A 113 -6.62 -1.48 5.35
CA PHE A 113 -7.25 -2.35 6.35
C PHE A 113 -7.38 -3.80 5.87
N PHE A 114 -7.67 -4.02 4.58
CA PHE A 114 -7.76 -5.36 4.01
C PHE A 114 -6.40 -6.09 4.07
N VAL A 115 -5.31 -5.39 3.75
CA VAL A 115 -3.94 -5.92 3.80
C VAL A 115 -3.50 -6.20 5.23
N LEU A 116 -3.84 -5.33 6.19
CA LEU A 116 -3.56 -5.54 7.61
C LEU A 116 -4.37 -6.70 8.20
N LYS A 117 -5.66 -6.81 7.90
CA LYS A 117 -6.51 -7.91 8.41
C LYS A 117 -6.01 -9.28 7.94
N ASN A 118 -5.41 -9.33 6.76
CA ASN A 118 -4.87 -10.55 6.16
C ASN A 118 -3.36 -10.69 6.36
N PHE A 119 -2.76 -9.86 7.22
CA PHE A 119 -1.31 -9.85 7.46
C PHE A 119 -0.76 -11.23 7.84
N ASP A 120 -1.51 -11.98 8.65
CA ASP A 120 -1.14 -13.34 9.07
C ASP A 120 -0.91 -14.33 7.92
N LEU A 121 -1.60 -14.16 6.78
CA LEU A 121 -1.54 -15.09 5.65
C LEU A 121 -0.17 -15.07 4.94
N TYR A 122 0.50 -13.94 4.91
CA TYR A 122 1.79 -13.76 4.23
C TYR A 122 2.93 -13.46 5.21
N ALA A 123 2.68 -12.76 6.33
CA ALA A 123 3.71 -12.36 7.27
C ALA A 123 4.46 -13.56 7.88
N ARG A 124 3.75 -14.64 8.23
CA ARG A 124 4.40 -15.86 8.75
C ARG A 124 5.37 -16.48 7.73
N LYS A 125 5.01 -16.46 6.45
CA LYS A 125 5.85 -17.00 5.37
C LYS A 125 7.07 -16.11 5.11
N ILE A 126 6.88 -14.79 5.15
CA ILE A 126 7.95 -13.80 5.02
C ILE A 126 8.95 -13.91 6.18
N ILE A 127 8.46 -13.98 7.42
CA ILE A 127 9.29 -14.13 8.63
C ILE A 127 10.03 -15.46 8.59
N PHE A 128 9.37 -16.55 8.20
CA PHE A 128 9.99 -17.86 8.07
C PHE A 128 11.12 -17.85 7.02
N GLN A 129 10.89 -17.28 5.83
CA GLN A 129 11.94 -17.16 4.82
C GLN A 129 13.10 -16.27 5.26
N ARG A 130 12.82 -15.14 5.92
CA ARG A 130 13.85 -14.27 6.49
C ARG A 130 14.71 -15.02 7.51
N ASN A 131 14.08 -15.75 8.42
CA ASN A 131 14.78 -16.52 9.46
C ASN A 131 15.58 -17.68 8.87
N LYS A 132 15.09 -18.31 7.80
CA LYS A 132 15.84 -19.29 7.02
C LYS A 132 17.10 -18.68 6.38
N LYS A 133 16.99 -17.50 5.76
CA LYS A 133 18.14 -16.77 5.17
C LYS A 133 19.17 -16.31 6.19
N LEU A 134 18.73 -15.96 7.40
CA LEU A 134 19.60 -15.53 8.50
C LEU A 134 20.23 -16.70 9.28
N GLY A 135 19.96 -17.96 8.91
CA GLY A 135 20.44 -19.13 9.66
C GLY A 135 19.82 -19.30 11.05
N SER A 136 18.89 -18.42 11.43
CA SER A 136 18.17 -18.43 12.71
C SER A 136 17.08 -19.49 12.66
N ASN A 137 17.46 -20.73 12.95
CA ASN A 137 16.52 -21.84 12.99
C ASN A 137 15.59 -21.64 14.21
N LEU A 138 14.36 -21.15 13.98
CA LEU A 138 13.39 -20.85 15.05
C LEU A 138 13.10 -22.06 15.94
N LYS A 139 13.12 -23.27 15.38
CA LYS A 139 13.02 -24.52 16.15
C LYS A 139 14.21 -24.70 17.09
N LEU A 140 15.41 -24.34 16.66
CA LEU A 140 16.64 -24.42 17.45
C LEU A 140 16.67 -23.33 18.53
N LYS A 141 16.21 -22.10 18.24
CA LYS A 141 16.04 -21.05 19.27
C LYS A 141 14.98 -21.42 20.31
N ARG A 142 13.87 -22.04 19.90
CA ARG A 142 12.87 -22.58 20.85
C ARG A 142 13.45 -23.73 21.67
N ALA A 143 14.18 -24.65 21.05
CA ALA A 143 14.83 -25.76 21.75
C ALA A 143 15.89 -25.26 22.75
N LEU A 144 16.68 -24.25 22.37
CA LEU A 144 17.69 -23.62 23.25
C LEU A 144 17.05 -22.85 24.41
N ASN A 145 15.99 -22.05 24.17
CA ASN A 145 15.26 -21.39 25.26
C ASN A 145 14.57 -22.38 26.21
N VAL A 146 14.09 -23.52 25.71
CA VAL A 146 13.55 -24.58 26.56
C VAL A 146 14.68 -25.24 27.36
N SER A 147 15.86 -25.44 26.78
CA SER A 147 17.02 -25.99 27.51
C SER A 147 17.52 -25.06 28.63
N GLU A 148 17.57 -23.74 28.43
CA GLU A 148 17.94 -22.79 29.50
C GLU A 148 16.96 -22.83 30.68
N ASN A 149 15.66 -23.01 30.42
CA ASN A 149 14.64 -23.13 31.46
C ASN A 149 14.64 -24.48 32.20
N ILE A 150 15.33 -25.50 31.68
CA ILE A 150 15.45 -26.83 32.33
C ILE A 150 16.77 -26.92 33.14
N ILE A 151 17.78 -26.10 32.80
CA ILE A 151 19.10 -26.11 33.44
C ILE A 151 19.15 -25.16 34.67
N ARG A 152 18.16 -24.27 34.83
CA ARG A 152 17.93 -23.50 36.07
C ARG A 152 17.00 -24.24 37.02
#